data_AF-A0A1C0VEB9-F1
#
_entry.id   AF-A0A1C0VEB9-F1
#
_cell.length_a   1.000
_cell.length_b   1.000
_cell.length_c   1.000
_cell.angle_alpha   90.00
_cell.angle_beta   90.00
_cell.angle_gamma   90.00
#
_symmetry.space_group_name_H-M   'P 1'
#
loop_
_entity.id
_entity.type
_entity.pdbx_description
1 polymer ?
#
loop_
_entity_poly.entity_id
_entity_poly.type
_entity_poly.pdbx_seq_one_letter_code
_entity_poly.pdbx_strand_id
1 'polypeptide(L)' 'MAENWVVNVESRSIIGFEIADRGSREIQVSQVLPGLELSIVMEVLQRLDRADDEKITRSIIEQFQAKSCLSSLKQ' A
#
# COMPACT_ATOMS: atom_id res chain seq x y z
N MET A 1 -13.00 13.20 -2.29
CA MET A 1 -12.25 12.66 -1.14
C MET A 1 -10.88 12.29 -1.64
N ALA A 2 -9.82 12.79 -1.01
CA ALA A 2 -8.45 12.60 -1.47
C ALA A 2 -7.66 11.89 -0.37
N GLU A 3 -7.01 10.79 -0.75
CA GLU A 3 -6.06 10.05 0.07
C GLU A 3 -4.65 10.53 -0.30
N ASN A 4 -3.81 10.80 0.69
CA ASN A 4 -2.43 11.20 0.46
C ASN A 4 -1.49 10.20 1.13
N TRP A 5 -0.62 9.58 0.32
CA TRP A 5 0.41 8.67 0.83
C TRP A 5 1.72 9.42 0.97
N VAL A 6 2.31 9.33 2.16
CA VAL A 6 3.66 9.80 2.39
C VAL A 6 4.59 8.60 2.31
N VAL A 7 5.44 8.58 1.29
CA VAL A 7 6.45 7.55 1.09
C VAL A 7 7.80 8.09 1.49
N ASN A 8 8.41 7.50 2.52
CA ASN A 8 9.80 7.76 2.84
C ASN A 8 10.68 6.81 2.02
N VAL A 9 11.20 7.34 0.91
CA VAL A 9 12.03 6.60 -0.06
C VAL A 9 13.40 6.17 0.50
N GLU A 10 13.95 6.89 1.48
CA GLU A 10 15.25 6.53 2.08
C GLU A 10 15.14 5.37 3.07
N SER A 11 14.14 5.42 3.96
CA SER A 11 13.87 4.37 4.96
C SER A 11 12.96 3.25 4.45
N ARG A 12 12.48 3.36 3.20
CA ARG A 12 11.53 2.42 2.57
C ARG A 12 10.30 2.17 3.44
N SER A 13 9.78 3.25 4.04
CA SER A 13 8.58 3.22 4.89
C SER A 13 7.45 4.01 4.23
N ILE A 14 6.22 3.57 4.48
CA ILE A 14 5.02 4.21 3.97
C ILE A 14 4.08 4.52 5.12
N ILE A 15 3.51 5.72 5.12
CA ILE A 15 2.45 6.10 6.05
C ILE A 15 1.32 6.69 5.21
N GLY A 16 0.15 6.04 5.26
CA GLY A 16 -1.04 6.51 4.57
C GLY A 16 -1.84 7.43 5.48
N PHE A 17 -2.38 8.52 4.93
CA PHE A 17 -3.29 9.40 5.66
C PHE A 17 -4.59 9.62 4.90
N GLU A 18 -5.71 9.58 5.62
CA GLU A 18 -7.00 10.08 5.16
C GLU A 18 -7.27 11.47 5.73
N ILE A 19 -7.85 12.35 4.91
CA ILE A 19 -8.37 13.63 5.39
C ILE A 19 -9.78 13.38 5.92
N ALA A 20 -9.96 13.47 7.24
CA ALA A 20 -11.23 13.26 7.92
C ALA A 20 -11.62 14.52 8.71
N ASP A 21 -12.83 15.01 8.46
CA ASP A 21 -13.53 16.10 9.15
C ASP A 21 -12.80 17.46 9.24
N ARG A 22 -11.67 17.55 9.95
CA ARG A 22 -10.77 18.72 10.06
C ARG A 22 -9.31 18.35 10.36
N GLY A 23 -8.91 17.10 10.13
CA GLY A 23 -7.57 16.60 10.43
C GLY A 23 -7.13 15.47 9.51
N SER A 24 -5.93 14.95 9.75
CA SER A 24 -5.39 13.77 9.08
C SER A 24 -5.40 12.59 10.05
N ARG A 25 -5.92 11.45 9.62
CA ARG A 25 -5.83 10.19 10.36
C ARG A 25 -4.93 9.23 9.59
N GLU A 26 -4.03 8.56 10.31
CA GLU A 26 -3.25 7.46 9.73
C GLU A 26 -4.17 6.29 9.39
N ILE A 27 -3.97 5.73 8.20
CA ILE A 27 -4.69 4.56 7.70
C ILE A 27 -3.72 3.42 7.45
N GLN A 28 -4.22 2.19 7.62
CA GLN A 28 -3.47 0.96 7.34
C GLN A 28 -3.96 0.25 6.08
N VAL A 29 -5.17 0.59 5.62
CA VAL A 29 -5.80 0.05 4.42
C VAL A 29 -6.13 1.22 3.50
N SER A 30 -5.86 1.06 2.21
CA SER A 30 -6.20 2.07 1.22
C SER A 30 -7.71 2.28 1.14
N GLN A 31 -8.10 3.55 1.09
CA GLN A 31 -9.48 3.96 0.89
C GLN A 31 -9.83 4.03 -0.61
N VAL A 32 -8.84 4.26 -1.47
CA VAL A 32 -8.97 4.22 -2.95
C VAL A 32 -9.01 2.79 -3.49
N LEU A 33 -8.27 1.87 -2.88
CA LEU A 33 -8.25 0.45 -3.23
C LEU A 33 -8.70 -0.39 -2.02
N PRO A 34 -10.02 -0.59 -1.85
CA PRO A 34 -10.55 -1.34 -0.72
C PRO A 34 -9.91 -2.72 -0.59
N GLY A 35 -9.37 -3.01 0.59
CA GLY A 35 -8.69 -4.27 0.90
C GLY A 35 -7.19 -4.29 0.63
N LEU A 36 -6.61 -3.27 0.00
CA LEU A 36 -5.17 -3.14 -0.13
C LEU A 36 -4.57 -2.62 1.18
N GLU A 37 -3.89 -3.49 1.93
CA GLU A 37 -3.11 -3.06 3.09
C GLU A 37 -1.83 -2.34 2.66
N LEU A 38 -1.50 -1.24 3.34
CA LEU A 38 -0.25 -0.49 3.14
C LEU A 38 0.99 -1.32 3.51
N SER A 39 0.82 -2.37 4.32
CA SER A 39 1.83 -3.39 4.61
C SER A 39 2.35 -4.07 3.33
N ILE A 40 1.47 -4.36 2.37
CA ILE A 40 1.83 -4.96 1.08
C ILE A 40 2.68 -4.00 0.26
N VAL A 41 2.31 -2.72 0.25
CA VAL A 41 3.06 -1.68 -0.46
C VAL A 41 4.45 -1.50 0.18
N MET A 42 4.53 -1.50 1.51
CA MET A 42 5.80 -1.43 2.24
C MET A 42 6.70 -2.63 1.96
N GLU A 43 6.16 -3.85 1.93
CA GLU A 43 6.90 -5.06 1.58
C GLU A 43 7.47 -5.04 0.14
N VAL A 44 6.76 -4.41 -0.80
CA VAL A 44 7.22 -4.22 -2.19
C VAL A 44 8.35 -3.18 -2.22
N LEU A 45 8.16 -2.03 -1.55
CA LEU A 45 9.14 -0.95 -1.50
C LEU A 45 10.44 -1.38 -0.82
N GLN A 46 10.38 -2.22 0.22
CA GLN A 46 11.57 -2.76 0.88
C GLN A 46 12.39 -3.68 -0.04
N ARG A 47 11.72 -4.45 -0.92
CA ARG A 47 12.34 -5.42 -1.82
C ARG A 47 12.92 -4.82 -3.10
N LEU A 48 12.38 -3.69 -3.57
CA LEU A 48 12.81 -3.07 -4.81
C LEU A 48 13.93 -2.05 -4.55
N ASP A 49 15.07 -2.23 -5.22
CA ASP A 49 16.27 -1.45 -4.91
C ASP A 49 16.26 -0.01 -5.50
N ARG A 50 15.38 0.32 -6.44
CA ARG A 50 15.20 1.70 -6.91
C ARG A 50 13.93 1.88 -7.75
N ALA A 51 13.44 3.12 -7.74
CA ALA A 51 12.24 3.66 -8.38
C ALA A 51 12.10 3.29 -9.87
N ASP A 52 11.56 2.11 -10.12
CA ASP A 52 10.92 1.77 -11.38
C ASP A 52 9.42 1.64 -11.07
N ASP A 53 8.71 2.75 -11.26
CA ASP A 53 7.30 2.90 -10.88
C ASP A 53 6.42 1.82 -11.56
N GLU A 54 6.81 1.35 -12.75
CA GLU A 54 6.12 0.25 -13.44
C GLU A 54 6.33 -1.07 -12.69
N LYS A 55 7.57 -1.39 -12.29
CA LYS A 55 7.86 -2.59 -11.51
C LYS A 55 7.21 -2.56 -10.13
N ILE A 56 7.20 -1.41 -9.47
CA ILE A 56 6.53 -1.21 -8.19
C ILE A 56 5.03 -1.47 -8.36
N THR A 57 4.39 -0.81 -9.33
CA THR A 57 2.95 -0.95 -9.58
C THR A 57 2.58 -2.41 -9.90
N ARG A 58 3.34 -3.07 -10.77
CA ARG A 58 3.12 -4.48 -11.12
C ARG A 58 3.24 -5.40 -9.91
N SER A 59 4.30 -5.25 -9.10
CA SER A 59 4.50 -6.08 -7.91
C SER A 59 3.42 -5.85 -6.84
N ILE A 60 2.90 -4.63 -6.68
CA ILE A 60 1.78 -4.37 -5.77
C ILE A 60 0.54 -5.16 -6.21
N ILE A 61 0.21 -5.13 -7.50
CA ILE A 61 -0.94 -5.87 -8.05
C ILE A 61 -0.77 -7.38 -7.85
N GLU A 62 0.42 -7.91 -8.18
CA GLU A 62 0.72 -9.34 -8.03
C GLU A 62 0.61 -9.80 -6.57
N GLN A 63 1.18 -9.03 -5.62
CA GLN A 63 1.11 -9.37 -4.21
C GLN A 63 -0.30 -9.23 -3.63
N PHE A 64 -1.03 -8.18 -4.03
CA PHE A 64 -2.42 -8.01 -3.63
C PHE A 64 -3.29 -9.18 -4.09
N GLN A 65 -3.16 -9.59 -5.35
CA GLN A 65 -3.87 -10.75 -5.90
C GLN A 65 -3.46 -12.06 -5.20
N ALA A 66 -2.17 -12.27 -4.94
CA ALA A 66 -1.69 -13.45 -4.25
C ALA A 66 -2.24 -13.55 -2.82
N LYS A 67 -2.23 -12.44 -2.05
CA LYS A 67 -2.77 -12.42 -0.67
C LYS A 67 -4.30 -12.49 -0.65
N SER A 68 -4.99 -11.88 -1.62
CA SER A 68 -6.44 -12.02 -1.80
C SER A 68 -6.85 -13.46 -2.17
N CYS A 69 -6.02 -14.19 -2.93
CA CYS A 69 -6.27 -15.59 -3.25
C CYS A 69 -6.10 -16.49 -2.01
N LEU A 70 -5.07 -16.23 -1.19
CA LEU A 70 -4.82 -16.95 0.07
C LEU A 70 -5.96 -16.78 1.08
N SER A 71 -6.68 -15.65 1.10
CA SER A 71 -7.87 -15.49 1.96
C SER A 71 -9.06 -16.37 1.55
N SER A 72 -9.14 -16.79 0.28
CA SER A 72 -10.20 -17.70 -0.20
C SER A 72 -9.90 -19.18 0.03
N LEU A 73 -8.64 -19.54 0.37
CA LEU A 73 -8.25 -20.92 0.66
C LEU A 73 -8.32 -21.28 2.16
N LYS A 74 -8.79 -20.34 3.00
CA LYS A 74 -8.88 -20.50 4.46
C LYS A 74 -10.32 -20.65 4.99
N GLN A 75 -11.29 -20.96 4.12
CA GLN A 75 -12.68 -21.27 4.50
C GLN A 75 -12.98 -22.76 4.32
#